data_AF-A0A435FGU1-F1
#
_entry.id   AF-A0A435FGU1-F1
#
_cell.length_a   1.000
_cell.length_b   1.000
_cell.length_c   1.000
_cell.angle_alpha   90.00
_cell.angle_beta   90.00
_cell.angle_gamma   90.00
#
_symmetry.space_group_name_H-M   'P 1'
#
loop_
_entity.id
_entity.type
_entity.pdbx_description
1 polymer ?
#
loop_
_entity_poly.entity_id
_entity_poly.type
_entity_poly.pdbx_seq_one_letter_code
_entity_poly.pdbx_strand_id
1 'polypeptide(L)'
;DQTPRGHFSALARDVAFGTAMVALKIVLMAHNAWMMGDAIVRTLYRLFVSRQNLLEWRTASQAHKAGDNDVGSYYGMMYGAVIIGFVGLAIPVLADSTGAFVAFFFALFWIGSPAIASWISRSAETEDRLRISQADIHTLRTVARRTWHYFESFVTAEHHHLPPDNFQESPAPVVAPRTSPTNIGVYLLSVVSARDFGWISLSDAITRIDATMATIEGMPRERGHLFNWYDTTTLKPLYPLYISAVDSGNLAGHLVAVAAACAEWAEAPSVHLQG
;
A
#
# COMPACT_ATOMS: atom_id res chain seq x y z
N ASP A 1 -12.69 24.40 -8.33
CA ASP A 1 -13.30 25.73 -8.41
C ASP A 1 -12.50 26.81 -7.69
N GLN A 2 -11.93 27.75 -8.44
CA GLN A 2 -11.16 28.90 -7.93
C GLN A 2 -12.07 30.03 -7.42
N THR A 3 -13.06 29.70 -6.58
CA THR A 3 -13.89 30.71 -5.91
C THR A 3 -13.43 30.86 -4.45
N PRO A 4 -13.46 32.07 -3.86
CA PRO A 4 -13.09 32.26 -2.45
C PRO A 4 -13.92 31.40 -1.48
N ARG A 5 -15.16 31.05 -1.86
CA ARG A 5 -16.00 30.07 -1.16
C ARG A 5 -15.46 28.63 -1.28
N GLY A 6 -14.92 28.25 -2.43
CA GLY A 6 -14.22 26.98 -2.63
C GLY A 6 -12.95 26.88 -1.77
N HIS A 7 -12.18 27.95 -1.67
CA HIS A 7 -11.00 27.99 -0.80
C HIS A 7 -11.35 27.93 0.70
N PHE A 8 -12.39 28.64 1.14
CA PHE A 8 -12.80 28.62 2.55
C PHE A 8 -13.40 27.28 2.96
N SER A 9 -14.20 26.65 2.09
CA SER A 9 -14.75 25.31 2.34
C SER A 9 -13.67 24.22 2.31
N ALA A 10 -12.69 24.32 1.41
CA ALA A 10 -11.51 23.45 1.43
C ALA A 10 -10.71 23.61 2.73
N LEU A 11 -10.40 24.86 3.13
CA LEU A 11 -9.68 25.14 4.37
C LEU A 11 -10.42 24.62 5.61
N ALA A 12 -11.74 24.83 5.69
CA ALA A 12 -12.55 24.33 6.80
C ALA A 12 -12.55 22.80 6.88
N ARG A 13 -12.63 22.12 5.73
CA ARG A 13 -12.53 20.66 5.64
C ARG A 13 -11.15 20.17 6.06
N ASP A 14 -10.10 20.84 5.60
CA ASP A 14 -8.71 20.48 5.93
C ASP A 14 -8.43 20.68 7.43
N VAL A 15 -8.93 21.75 8.03
CA VAL A 15 -8.85 21.98 9.49
C VAL A 15 -9.62 20.91 10.24
N ALA A 16 -10.88 20.62 9.85
CA ALA A 16 -11.68 19.59 10.50
C ALA A 16 -11.01 18.21 10.42
N PHE A 17 -10.50 17.84 9.25
CA PHE A 17 -9.76 16.60 9.04
C PHE A 17 -8.47 16.55 9.87
N GLY A 18 -7.71 17.65 9.89
CA GLY A 18 -6.50 17.78 10.70
C GLY A 18 -6.79 17.63 12.19
N THR A 19 -7.82 18.31 12.71
CA THR A 19 -8.23 18.19 14.12
C THR A 19 -8.70 16.78 14.46
N ALA A 20 -9.49 16.13 13.59
CA ALA A 20 -9.92 14.75 13.78
C ALA A 20 -8.72 13.80 13.85
N MET A 21 -7.73 13.99 12.97
CA MET A 21 -6.51 13.18 12.97
C MET A 21 -5.67 13.39 14.23
N VAL A 22 -5.58 14.61 14.76
CA VAL A 22 -4.90 14.90 16.04
C VAL A 22 -5.64 14.25 17.21
N ALA A 23 -6.97 14.39 17.27
CA ALA A 23 -7.78 13.79 18.32
C ALA A 23 -7.65 12.26 18.32
N LEU A 24 -7.70 11.64 17.14
CA LEU A 24 -7.55 10.20 17.00
C LEU A 24 -6.15 9.73 17.44
N LYS A 25 -5.10 10.48 17.12
CA LYS A 25 -3.73 10.18 17.60
C LYS A 25 -3.64 10.19 19.13
N ILE A 26 -4.31 11.15 19.79
CA ILE A 26 -4.34 11.23 21.26
C ILE A 26 -5.07 10.03 21.87
N VAL A 27 -6.23 9.68 21.32
CA VAL A 27 -7.04 8.55 21.76
C VAL A 27 -6.29 7.22 21.60
N LEU A 28 -5.65 7.01 20.46
CA LEU A 28 -4.92 5.77 20.14
C LEU A 28 -3.49 5.73 20.69
N MET A 29 -3.03 6.78 21.37
CA MET A 29 -1.63 6.93 21.78
C MET A 29 -1.15 5.78 22.65
N ALA A 30 -1.95 5.34 23.62
CA ALA A 30 -1.61 4.21 24.50
C ALA A 30 -1.51 2.89 23.74
N HIS A 31 -2.40 2.65 22.79
CA HIS A 31 -2.34 1.45 21.94
C HIS A 31 -1.06 1.44 21.10
N ASN A 32 -0.74 2.56 20.45
CA ASN A 32 0.48 2.71 19.65
C ASN A 32 1.73 2.51 20.51
N ALA A 33 1.77 3.09 21.73
CA ALA A 33 2.88 2.91 22.65
C ALA A 33 3.08 1.44 23.04
N TRP A 34 2.00 0.73 23.36
CA TRP A 34 2.05 -0.70 23.66
C TRP A 34 2.56 -1.52 22.46
N MET A 35 1.98 -1.30 21.28
CA MET A 35 2.35 -2.00 20.05
C MET A 35 3.82 -1.75 19.69
N MET A 36 4.29 -0.51 19.74
CA MET A 36 5.68 -0.18 19.47
C MET A 36 6.62 -0.77 20.52
N GLY A 37 6.23 -0.76 21.80
CA GLY A 37 6.98 -1.41 22.88
C GLY A 37 7.16 -2.90 22.63
N ASP A 38 6.08 -3.62 22.32
CA ASP A 38 6.13 -5.05 21.96
C ASP A 38 7.02 -5.29 20.73
N ALA A 39 6.88 -4.49 19.69
CA ALA A 39 7.69 -4.60 18.47
C ALA A 39 9.19 -4.35 18.75
N ILE A 40 9.53 -3.33 19.54
CA ILE A 40 10.91 -3.04 19.93
C ILE A 40 11.50 -4.20 20.73
N VAL A 41 10.80 -4.67 21.77
CA VAL A 41 11.28 -5.77 22.63
C VAL A 41 11.46 -7.05 21.82
N ARG A 42 10.51 -7.42 20.96
CA ARG A 42 10.63 -8.59 20.07
C ARG A 42 11.79 -8.45 19.09
N THR A 43 11.98 -7.26 18.51
CA THR A 43 13.06 -7.01 17.56
C THR A 43 14.41 -7.13 18.24
N LEU A 44 14.59 -6.52 19.41
CA LEU A 44 15.82 -6.63 20.20
C LEU A 44 16.09 -8.08 20.58
N TYR A 45 15.06 -8.81 21.02
CA TYR A 45 15.19 -10.23 21.33
C TYR A 45 15.60 -11.06 20.11
N ARG A 46 14.97 -10.83 18.95
CA ARG A 46 15.29 -11.56 17.72
C ARG A 46 16.68 -11.23 17.19
N LEU A 47 17.14 -9.98 17.29
CA LEU A 47 18.47 -9.58 16.81
C LEU A 47 19.60 -10.07 17.72
N PHE A 48 19.43 -9.91 19.04
CA PHE A 48 20.52 -10.14 20.00
C PHE A 48 20.49 -11.52 20.65
N VAL A 49 19.32 -12.15 20.77
CA VAL A 49 19.16 -13.42 21.50
C VAL A 49 18.81 -14.57 20.57
N SER A 50 17.64 -14.56 19.92
CA SER A 50 17.17 -15.75 19.19
C SER A 50 17.78 -15.91 17.80
N ARG A 51 18.08 -14.81 17.10
CA ARG A 51 18.52 -14.77 15.68
C ARG A 51 17.60 -15.54 14.73
N GLN A 52 16.33 -15.69 15.10
CA GLN A 52 15.30 -16.40 14.34
C GLN A 52 14.20 -15.44 13.91
N ASN A 53 13.48 -15.78 12.83
CA ASN A 53 12.33 -15.03 12.34
C ASN A 53 12.61 -13.53 12.09
N LEU A 54 13.84 -13.22 11.64
CA LEU A 54 14.29 -11.85 11.35
C LEU A 54 13.51 -11.21 10.19
N LEU A 55 12.86 -12.04 9.37
CA LEU A 55 12.04 -11.63 8.22
C LEU A 55 10.54 -11.81 8.47
N GLU A 56 10.14 -12.21 9.69
CA GLU A 56 8.74 -12.41 10.01
C GLU A 56 8.04 -11.05 10.13
N TRP A 57 7.34 -10.69 9.05
CA TRP A 57 6.51 -9.51 8.96
C TRP A 57 5.09 -9.89 9.42
N ARG A 58 4.47 -9.08 10.30
CA ARG A 58 3.03 -9.16 10.50
C ARG A 58 2.36 -8.60 9.24
N THR A 59 1.92 -9.48 8.34
CA THR A 59 1.21 -9.11 7.13
C THR A 59 -0.13 -8.43 7.45
N ALA A 60 -0.61 -7.55 6.57
CA ALA A 60 -1.98 -7.00 6.64
C ALA A 60 -3.05 -8.11 6.73
N SER A 61 -2.76 -9.32 6.21
CA SER A 61 -3.63 -10.49 6.36
C SER A 61 -3.72 -11.04 7.79
N GLN A 62 -2.72 -10.81 8.66
CA GLN A 62 -2.85 -11.08 10.10
C GLN A 62 -3.71 -10.01 10.80
N ALA A 63 -3.80 -8.79 10.25
CA ALA A 63 -4.76 -7.78 10.72
C ALA A 63 -6.21 -8.13 10.31
N HIS A 64 -6.41 -8.78 9.16
CA HIS A 64 -7.72 -9.32 8.74
C HIS A 64 -8.15 -10.60 9.48
N LYS A 65 -7.24 -11.29 10.18
CA LYS A 65 -7.58 -12.44 11.04
C LYS A 65 -8.12 -12.04 12.42
N ALA A 66 -8.13 -10.74 12.75
CA ALA A 66 -8.94 -10.25 13.86
C ALA A 66 -10.40 -10.35 13.41
N GLY A 67 -11.11 -11.36 13.94
CA GLY A 67 -12.49 -11.70 13.60
C GLY A 67 -13.45 -10.53 13.77
N ASP A 68 -14.68 -10.74 13.27
CA ASP A 68 -15.89 -9.89 13.32
C ASP A 68 -15.70 -8.47 13.87
N ASN A 69 -16.19 -7.48 13.14
CA ASN A 69 -16.08 -6.03 13.42
C ASN A 69 -16.85 -5.57 14.69
N ASP A 70 -16.89 -6.42 15.72
CA ASP A 70 -17.48 -6.24 17.03
C ASP A 70 -16.48 -5.62 18.01
N VAL A 71 -17.05 -4.88 18.97
CA VAL A 71 -16.31 -4.13 19.98
C VAL A 71 -15.45 -5.06 20.84
N GLY A 72 -15.90 -6.28 21.13
CA GLY A 72 -15.14 -7.26 21.91
C GLY A 72 -13.80 -7.66 21.28
N SER A 73 -13.77 -7.83 19.95
CA SER A 73 -12.55 -8.14 19.18
C SER A 73 -11.51 -7.01 19.33
N TYR A 74 -11.97 -5.76 19.27
CA TYR A 74 -11.12 -4.59 19.47
C TYR A 74 -10.55 -4.50 20.88
N TYR A 75 -11.34 -4.80 21.93
CA TYR A 75 -10.82 -4.85 23.30
C TYR A 75 -9.78 -5.97 23.49
N GLY A 76 -9.93 -7.10 22.80
CA GLY A 76 -8.93 -8.17 22.77
C GLY A 76 -7.66 -7.78 22.04
N MET A 77 -7.76 -7.11 20.89
CA MET A 77 -6.61 -6.65 20.10
C MET A 77 -5.87 -5.49 20.78
N MET A 78 -6.59 -4.59 21.43
CA MET A 78 -6.08 -3.35 22.01
C MET A 78 -5.98 -3.38 23.54
N TYR A 79 -5.97 -4.58 24.15
CA TYR A 79 -5.95 -4.76 25.61
C TYR A 79 -4.83 -3.97 26.32
N GLY A 80 -3.68 -3.82 25.67
CA GLY A 80 -2.55 -3.03 26.18
C GLY A 80 -2.90 -1.56 26.46
N ALA A 81 -3.77 -0.95 25.64
CA ALA A 81 -4.24 0.42 25.85
C ALA A 81 -5.10 0.54 27.12
N VAL A 82 -5.92 -0.48 27.38
CA VAL A 82 -6.77 -0.57 28.57
C VAL A 82 -5.93 -0.71 29.83
N ILE A 83 -4.91 -1.58 29.79
CA ILE A 83 -3.94 -1.73 30.90
C ILE A 83 -3.23 -0.41 31.18
N ILE A 84 -2.70 0.25 30.13
CA ILE A 84 -2.02 1.54 30.28
C ILE A 84 -2.98 2.61 30.84
N GLY A 85 -4.24 2.63 30.41
CA GLY A 85 -5.27 3.53 30.94
C GLY A 85 -5.52 3.35 32.43
N PHE A 86 -5.71 2.11 32.89
CA PHE A 86 -5.92 1.81 34.31
C PHE A 86 -4.68 2.11 35.15
N VAL A 87 -3.49 1.68 34.71
CA VAL A 87 -2.23 1.93 35.43
C VAL A 87 -1.92 3.43 35.49
N GLY A 88 -2.12 4.14 34.38
CA GLY A 88 -1.91 5.58 34.27
C GLY A 88 -2.82 6.40 35.17
N LEU A 89 -4.04 5.90 35.46
CA LEU A 89 -4.94 6.51 36.46
C LEU A 89 -4.60 6.10 37.89
N ALA A 90 -4.25 4.84 38.11
CA ALA A 90 -4.00 4.30 39.45
C ALA A 90 -2.81 4.99 40.13
N ILE A 91 -1.73 5.28 39.40
CA ILE A 91 -0.50 5.87 39.99
C ILE A 91 -0.78 7.25 40.62
N PRO A 92 -1.35 8.25 39.92
CA PRO A 92 -1.65 9.55 40.53
C PRO A 92 -2.70 9.50 41.63
N VAL A 93 -3.70 8.62 41.50
CA VAL A 93 -4.77 8.46 42.50
C VAL A 93 -4.21 7.89 43.81
N LEU A 94 -3.37 6.86 43.73
CA LEU A 94 -2.74 6.25 44.90
C LEU A 94 -1.70 7.19 45.56
N ALA A 95 -1.12 8.10 44.79
CA ALA A 95 -0.18 9.10 45.27
C ALA A 95 -0.84 10.40 45.78
N ASP A 96 -2.18 10.47 45.82
CA ASP A 96 -2.95 11.67 46.17
C ASP A 96 -2.51 12.93 45.41
N SER A 97 -2.18 12.76 44.13
CA SER A 97 -1.62 13.81 43.29
C SER A 97 -2.71 14.66 42.63
N THR A 98 -2.48 15.97 42.52
CA THR A 98 -3.29 16.89 41.71
C THR A 98 -3.37 16.49 40.23
N GLY A 99 -2.42 15.68 39.76
CA GLY A 99 -2.42 15.11 38.41
C GLY A 99 -3.52 14.07 38.15
N ALA A 100 -4.20 13.56 39.19
CA ALA A 100 -5.25 12.55 39.05
C ALA A 100 -6.41 13.02 38.15
N PHE A 101 -6.75 14.31 38.18
CA PHE A 101 -7.80 14.86 37.32
C PHE A 101 -7.43 14.80 35.82
N VAL A 102 -6.19 15.12 35.47
CA VAL A 102 -5.71 15.04 34.08
C VAL A 102 -5.61 13.57 33.64
N ALA A 103 -5.06 12.72 34.51
CA ALA A 103 -4.95 11.28 34.25
C ALA A 103 -6.30 10.62 33.99
N PHE A 104 -7.37 11.09 34.65
CA PHE A 104 -8.73 10.60 34.42
C PHE A 104 -9.19 10.78 32.97
N PHE A 105 -8.98 11.96 32.35
CA PHE A 105 -9.38 12.17 30.95
C PHE A 105 -8.59 11.32 29.98
N PHE A 106 -7.26 11.19 30.19
CA PHE A 106 -6.45 10.31 29.35
C PHE A 106 -6.81 8.83 29.53
N ALA A 107 -7.09 8.39 30.76
CA ALA A 107 -7.56 7.05 31.03
C ALA A 107 -8.89 6.77 30.34
N LEU A 108 -9.83 7.72 30.35
CA LEU A 108 -11.09 7.59 29.61
C LEU A 108 -10.86 7.41 28.11
N PHE A 109 -9.96 8.21 27.52
CA PHE A 109 -9.59 8.07 26.12
C PHE A 109 -8.93 6.73 25.81
N TRP A 110 -8.00 6.27 26.63
CA TRP A 110 -7.24 5.05 26.36
C TRP A 110 -8.03 3.77 26.63
N ILE A 111 -8.83 3.75 27.70
CA ILE A 111 -9.76 2.65 27.99
C ILE A 111 -10.88 2.61 26.94
N GLY A 112 -11.40 3.77 26.51
CA GLY A 112 -12.42 3.88 25.47
C GLY A 112 -11.90 3.74 24.04
N SER A 113 -10.57 3.76 23.84
CA SER A 113 -9.95 3.71 22.51
C SER A 113 -10.36 2.49 21.67
N PRO A 114 -10.57 1.28 22.21
CA PRO A 114 -11.00 0.13 21.40
C PRO A 114 -12.43 0.29 20.87
N ALA A 115 -13.32 0.90 21.66
CA ALA A 115 -14.69 1.20 21.21
C ALA A 115 -14.70 2.27 20.12
N ILE A 116 -13.87 3.32 20.26
CA ILE A 116 -13.72 4.37 19.23
C ILE A 116 -13.13 3.77 17.96
N ALA A 117 -12.09 2.93 18.07
CA ALA A 117 -11.48 2.23 16.94
C ALA A 117 -12.49 1.33 16.21
N SER A 118 -13.27 0.54 16.95
CA SER A 118 -14.36 -0.26 16.38
C SER A 118 -15.37 0.61 15.64
N TRP A 119 -15.77 1.74 16.22
CA TRP A 119 -16.75 2.65 15.60
C TRP A 119 -16.25 3.27 14.29
N ILE A 120 -15.01 3.76 14.24
CA ILE A 120 -14.44 4.37 13.03
C ILE A 120 -14.02 3.35 11.97
N SER A 121 -13.79 2.08 12.36
CA SER A 121 -13.41 0.99 11.46
C SER A 121 -14.60 0.20 10.92
N ARG A 122 -15.84 0.57 11.29
CA ARG A 122 -17.02 0.04 10.60
C ARG A 122 -16.93 0.40 9.13
N SER A 123 -17.00 -0.61 8.27
CA SER A 123 -16.93 -0.41 6.84
C SER A 123 -18.05 0.55 6.43
N ALA A 124 -17.71 1.51 5.57
CA ALA A 124 -18.71 2.31 4.86
C ALA A 124 -19.43 1.46 3.79
N GLU A 125 -19.64 0.15 4.02
CA GLU A 125 -20.28 -0.77 3.07
C GLU A 125 -21.70 -0.31 2.71
N THR A 126 -22.37 0.43 3.59
CA THR A 126 -23.66 1.07 3.26
C THR A 126 -23.54 2.28 2.30
N GLU A 127 -22.34 2.75 1.96
CA GLU A 127 -22.08 3.66 0.84
C GLU A 127 -21.75 2.88 -0.46
N ASP A 128 -22.53 1.84 -0.74
CA ASP A 128 -22.33 0.89 -1.85
C ASP A 128 -22.51 1.48 -3.26
N ARG A 129 -22.40 2.81 -3.38
CA ARG A 129 -22.20 3.52 -4.64
C ARG A 129 -21.27 4.67 -4.32
N LEU A 130 -19.97 4.46 -4.55
CA LEU A 130 -19.04 5.56 -4.74
C LEU A 130 -19.57 6.42 -5.90
N ARG A 131 -20.39 7.42 -5.59
CA ARG A 131 -20.97 8.34 -6.57
C ARG A 131 -19.90 9.36 -6.93
N ILE A 132 -18.95 8.94 -7.75
CA ILE A 132 -17.92 9.81 -8.29
C ILE A 132 -18.60 10.78 -9.27
N SER A 133 -18.28 12.06 -9.18
CA SER A 133 -18.79 13.04 -10.15
C SER A 133 -18.26 12.72 -11.55
N GLN A 134 -19.02 13.05 -12.60
CA GLN A 134 -18.55 12.83 -13.97
C GLN A 134 -17.26 13.61 -14.27
N ALA A 135 -17.08 14.77 -13.62
CA ALA A 135 -15.85 15.56 -13.74
C ALA A 135 -14.63 14.84 -13.13
N ASP A 136 -14.80 14.20 -11.97
CA ASP A 136 -13.73 13.44 -11.33
C ASP A 136 -13.40 12.18 -12.14
N ILE A 137 -14.41 11.47 -12.66
CA ILE A 137 -14.21 10.32 -13.57
C ILE A 137 -13.38 10.75 -14.79
N HIS A 138 -13.76 11.86 -15.43
CA HIS A 138 -13.05 12.37 -16.59
C HIS A 138 -11.59 12.74 -16.25
N THR A 139 -11.38 13.39 -15.11
CA THR A 139 -10.05 13.79 -14.62
C THR A 139 -9.18 12.57 -14.36
N LEU A 140 -9.69 11.58 -13.62
CA LEU A 140 -8.96 10.35 -13.29
C LEU A 140 -8.64 9.53 -14.55
N ARG A 141 -9.59 9.38 -15.48
CA ARG A 141 -9.35 8.71 -16.77
C ARG A 141 -8.30 9.42 -17.60
N THR A 142 -8.28 10.76 -17.57
CA THR A 142 -7.25 11.55 -18.27
C THR A 142 -5.87 11.33 -17.66
N VAL A 143 -5.76 11.37 -16.33
CA VAL A 143 -4.50 11.07 -15.63
C VAL A 143 -4.04 9.65 -15.96
N ALA A 144 -4.91 8.66 -15.82
CA ALA A 144 -4.58 7.26 -16.10
C ALA A 144 -4.15 7.05 -17.56
N ARG A 145 -4.82 7.66 -18.54
CA ARG A 145 -4.43 7.57 -19.96
C ARG A 145 -3.06 8.20 -20.24
N ARG A 146 -2.75 9.31 -19.58
CA ARG A 146 -1.43 9.97 -19.67
C ARG A 146 -0.34 9.13 -19.00
N THR A 147 -0.65 8.51 -17.87
CA THR A 147 0.27 7.57 -17.21
C THR A 147 0.51 6.33 -18.07
N TRP A 148 -0.52 5.77 -18.70
CA TRP A 148 -0.36 4.64 -19.64
C TRP A 148 0.56 4.99 -20.82
N HIS A 149 0.51 6.24 -21.30
CA HIS A 149 1.36 6.70 -22.40
C HIS A 149 2.86 6.57 -22.09
N TYR A 150 3.28 6.62 -20.83
CA TYR A 150 4.64 6.31 -20.42
C TYR A 150 5.05 4.90 -20.89
N PHE A 151 4.23 3.89 -20.57
CA PHE A 151 4.55 2.52 -20.93
C PHE A 151 4.43 2.26 -22.43
N GLU A 152 3.47 2.89 -23.11
CA GLU A 152 3.39 2.82 -24.58
C GLU A 152 4.64 3.35 -25.26
N SER A 153 5.24 4.40 -24.71
CA SER A 153 6.38 5.10 -25.31
C SER A 153 7.71 4.42 -24.98
N PHE A 154 7.87 3.94 -23.76
CA PHE A 154 9.18 3.53 -23.22
C PHE A 154 9.36 2.03 -23.04
N VAL A 155 8.28 1.22 -23.09
CA VAL A 155 8.40 -0.25 -23.12
C VAL A 155 8.54 -0.72 -24.55
N THR A 156 9.77 -0.77 -25.02
CA THR A 156 10.13 -1.05 -26.41
C THR A 156 11.00 -2.30 -26.53
N ALA A 157 11.19 -2.78 -27.76
CA ALA A 157 12.12 -3.88 -28.03
C ALA A 157 13.58 -3.54 -27.66
N GLU A 158 14.00 -2.28 -27.79
CA GLU A 158 15.33 -1.81 -27.37
C GLU A 158 15.55 -2.00 -25.87
N HIS A 159 14.49 -1.81 -25.07
CA HIS A 159 14.49 -2.05 -23.63
C HIS A 159 14.03 -3.47 -23.25
N HIS A 160 14.10 -4.43 -24.18
CA HIS A 160 13.70 -5.83 -23.98
C HIS A 160 12.27 -5.99 -23.43
N HIS A 161 11.35 -5.09 -23.81
CA HIS A 161 9.98 -5.05 -23.30
C HIS A 161 9.91 -4.93 -21.77
N LEU A 162 10.90 -4.28 -21.15
CA LEU A 162 10.92 -3.93 -19.73
C LEU A 162 10.64 -2.43 -19.55
N PRO A 163 9.90 -2.04 -18.50
CA PRO A 163 9.68 -0.63 -18.18
C PRO A 163 10.97 0.00 -17.63
N PRO A 164 11.43 1.13 -18.21
CA PRO A 164 12.46 1.94 -17.58
C PRO A 164 12.02 2.46 -16.21
N ASP A 165 12.98 2.86 -15.38
CA ASP A 165 12.73 3.31 -14.01
C ASP A 165 12.10 4.70 -13.97
N ASN A 166 12.58 5.59 -14.83
CA ASN A 166 12.03 6.92 -14.97
C ASN A 166 12.31 7.51 -16.36
N PHE A 167 11.53 8.52 -16.68
CA PHE A 167 11.80 9.47 -17.75
C PHE A 167 11.83 10.86 -17.13
N GLN A 168 12.92 11.57 -17.36
CA GLN A 168 13.09 12.94 -16.92
C GLN A 168 12.85 13.87 -18.11
N GLU A 169 11.87 14.76 -18.00
CA GLU A 169 11.56 15.74 -19.06
C GLU A 169 12.46 16.98 -18.97
N SER A 170 12.71 17.45 -17.75
CA SER A 170 13.46 18.68 -17.45
C SER A 170 14.70 18.34 -16.62
N PRO A 171 15.90 18.85 -16.94
CA PRO A 171 16.17 19.91 -17.92
C PRO A 171 16.21 19.43 -19.38
N ALA A 172 16.30 18.12 -19.62
CA ALA A 172 16.25 17.53 -20.96
C ALA A 172 15.64 16.12 -20.90
N PRO A 173 15.01 15.64 -21.99
CA PRO A 173 14.48 14.29 -22.12
C PRO A 173 15.56 13.22 -21.91
N VAL A 174 15.48 12.47 -20.81
CA VAL A 174 16.38 11.35 -20.51
C VAL A 174 15.57 10.18 -19.98
N VAL A 175 15.72 9.01 -20.61
CA VAL A 175 15.20 7.73 -20.10
C VAL A 175 16.30 7.08 -19.27
N ALA A 176 16.00 6.67 -18.05
CA ALA A 176 16.93 5.86 -17.25
C ALA A 176 16.81 4.39 -17.66
N PRO A 177 17.80 3.80 -18.38
CA PRO A 177 17.69 2.46 -18.95
C PRO A 177 17.91 1.37 -17.89
N ARG A 178 17.18 1.45 -16.77
CA ARG A 178 17.23 0.48 -15.69
C ARG A 178 15.83 0.11 -15.23
N THR A 179 15.66 -1.08 -14.67
CA THR A 179 14.38 -1.52 -14.12
C THR A 179 14.57 -2.32 -12.83
N SER A 180 13.50 -2.41 -12.05
CA SER A 180 13.41 -3.18 -10.81
C SER A 180 12.29 -4.22 -10.88
N PRO A 181 12.28 -5.24 -10.02
CA PRO A 181 11.17 -6.19 -9.95
C PRO A 181 9.83 -5.50 -9.67
N THR A 182 9.82 -4.43 -8.86
CA THR A 182 8.61 -3.63 -8.62
C THR A 182 8.13 -2.96 -9.91
N ASN A 183 9.02 -2.31 -10.66
CA ASN A 183 8.65 -1.62 -11.91
C ASN A 183 8.06 -2.59 -12.93
N ILE A 184 8.65 -3.78 -13.07
CA ILE A 184 8.14 -4.85 -13.94
C ILE A 184 6.71 -5.23 -13.54
N GLY A 185 6.47 -5.51 -12.25
CA GLY A 185 5.15 -5.90 -11.79
C GLY A 185 4.09 -4.80 -11.97
N VAL A 186 4.45 -3.53 -11.70
CA VAL A 186 3.55 -2.38 -11.91
C VAL A 186 3.22 -2.21 -13.40
N TYR A 187 4.18 -2.43 -14.29
CA TYR A 187 3.93 -2.42 -15.72
C TYR A 187 2.93 -3.51 -16.13
N LEU A 188 3.13 -4.75 -15.70
CA LEU A 188 2.22 -5.85 -16.04
C LEU A 188 0.78 -5.57 -15.55
N LEU A 189 0.61 -5.01 -14.35
CA LEU A 189 -0.70 -4.54 -13.86
C LEU A 189 -1.27 -3.39 -14.70
N SER A 190 -0.41 -2.51 -15.19
CA SER A 190 -0.83 -1.42 -16.07
C SER A 190 -1.29 -1.93 -17.43
N VAL A 191 -0.72 -3.03 -17.95
CA VAL A 191 -1.20 -3.70 -19.17
C VAL A 191 -2.61 -4.25 -18.95
N VAL A 192 -2.85 -4.96 -17.83
CA VAL A 192 -4.19 -5.44 -17.45
C VAL A 192 -5.18 -4.27 -17.36
N SER A 193 -4.81 -3.21 -16.65
CA SER A 193 -5.66 -2.03 -16.50
C SER A 193 -5.96 -1.34 -17.84
N ALA A 194 -4.97 -1.22 -18.72
CA ALA A 194 -5.15 -0.64 -20.05
C ALA A 194 -6.11 -1.47 -20.91
N ARG A 195 -6.09 -2.81 -20.76
CA ARG A 195 -7.07 -3.69 -21.39
C ARG A 195 -8.47 -3.45 -20.84
N ASP A 196 -8.63 -3.36 -19.52
CA ASP A 196 -9.93 -3.13 -18.87
C ASP A 196 -10.51 -1.76 -19.20
N PHE A 197 -9.66 -0.74 -19.38
CA PHE A 197 -10.06 0.57 -19.87
C PHE A 197 -10.47 0.58 -21.35
N GLY A 198 -10.16 -0.48 -22.11
CA GLY A 198 -10.38 -0.58 -23.54
C GLY A 198 -9.41 0.25 -24.38
N TRP A 199 -8.21 0.55 -23.87
CA TRP A 199 -7.19 1.29 -24.62
C TRP A 199 -6.35 0.41 -25.53
N ILE A 200 -6.22 -0.87 -25.15
CA ILE A 200 -5.53 -1.89 -25.94
C ILE A 200 -6.43 -3.12 -26.07
N SER A 201 -6.27 -3.84 -27.17
CA SER A 201 -6.99 -5.10 -27.40
C SER A 201 -6.44 -6.22 -26.52
N LEU A 202 -7.20 -7.31 -26.38
CA LEU A 202 -6.72 -8.50 -25.67
C LEU A 202 -5.43 -9.06 -26.30
N SER A 203 -5.33 -9.05 -27.62
CA SER A 203 -4.14 -9.54 -28.33
C SER A 203 -2.90 -8.70 -28.02
N ASP A 204 -3.03 -7.37 -27.95
CA ASP A 204 -1.90 -6.50 -27.59
C ASP A 204 -1.50 -6.70 -26.12
N ALA A 205 -2.48 -6.81 -25.21
CA ALA A 205 -2.23 -7.10 -23.80
C ALA A 205 -1.46 -8.42 -23.61
N ILE A 206 -1.91 -9.51 -24.25
CA ILE A 206 -1.24 -10.82 -24.18
C ILE A 206 0.18 -10.71 -24.76
N THR A 207 0.35 -10.07 -25.90
CA THR A 207 1.66 -9.91 -26.56
C THR A 207 2.66 -9.18 -25.66
N ARG A 208 2.22 -8.10 -25.00
CA ARG A 208 3.06 -7.33 -24.07
C ARG A 208 3.44 -8.15 -22.84
N ILE A 209 2.47 -8.83 -22.22
CA ILE A 209 2.72 -9.69 -21.06
C ILE A 209 3.70 -10.80 -21.44
N ASP A 210 3.46 -11.51 -22.53
CA ASP A 210 4.31 -12.62 -23.00
C ASP A 210 5.74 -12.16 -23.29
N ALA A 211 5.91 -11.03 -24.00
CA ALA A 211 7.23 -10.47 -24.29
C ALA A 211 8.01 -10.11 -23.02
N THR A 212 7.36 -9.46 -22.04
CA THR A 212 7.99 -9.16 -20.75
C THR A 212 8.31 -10.43 -19.97
N MET A 213 7.40 -11.41 -19.94
CA MET A 213 7.61 -12.68 -19.24
C MET A 213 8.79 -13.47 -19.83
N ALA A 214 8.87 -13.55 -21.16
CA ALA A 214 9.99 -14.18 -21.85
C ALA A 214 11.33 -13.50 -21.50
N THR A 215 11.36 -12.16 -21.42
CA THR A 215 12.55 -11.43 -20.99
C THR A 215 12.92 -11.78 -19.55
N ILE A 216 11.98 -11.73 -18.59
CA ILE A 216 12.31 -12.01 -17.18
C ILE A 216 12.74 -13.47 -16.95
N GLU A 217 12.28 -14.41 -17.78
CA GLU A 217 12.71 -15.81 -17.75
C GLU A 217 14.18 -15.98 -18.17
N GLY A 218 14.70 -15.11 -19.03
CA GLY A 218 16.11 -15.08 -19.43
C GLY A 218 17.05 -14.34 -18.47
N MET A 219 16.53 -13.55 -17.53
CA MET A 219 17.35 -12.65 -16.71
C MET A 219 18.17 -13.40 -15.63
N PRO A 220 19.42 -12.98 -15.37
CA PRO A 220 20.23 -13.51 -14.27
C PRO A 220 19.52 -13.33 -12.93
N ARG A 221 19.45 -14.39 -12.11
CA ARG A 221 18.71 -14.39 -10.84
C ARG A 221 19.45 -15.20 -9.78
N GLU A 222 19.22 -14.88 -8.53
CA GLU A 222 19.80 -15.61 -7.39
C GLU A 222 18.69 -16.34 -6.64
N ARG A 223 18.73 -17.68 -6.62
CA ARG A 223 17.75 -18.53 -5.93
C ARG A 223 16.29 -18.22 -6.30
N GLY A 224 16.05 -17.90 -7.57
CA GLY A 224 14.72 -17.53 -8.08
C GLY A 224 14.34 -16.05 -7.91
N HIS A 225 15.12 -15.27 -7.15
CA HIS A 225 14.90 -13.83 -7.00
C HIS A 225 15.66 -13.03 -8.05
N LEU A 226 14.96 -12.06 -8.64
CA LEU A 226 15.60 -11.02 -9.43
C LEU A 226 16.44 -10.09 -8.53
N PHE A 227 17.55 -9.58 -9.05
CA PHE A 227 18.32 -8.51 -8.43
C PHE A 227 17.50 -7.20 -8.43
N ASN A 228 17.86 -6.26 -7.56
CA ASN A 228 17.10 -5.02 -7.44
C ASN A 228 17.11 -4.15 -8.71
N TRP A 229 18.20 -4.20 -9.48
CA TRP A 229 18.39 -3.35 -10.64
C TRP A 229 19.00 -4.12 -11.80
N TYR A 230 18.42 -3.92 -12.98
CA TYR A 230 18.95 -4.39 -14.25
C TYR A 230 19.03 -3.23 -15.22
N ASP A 231 20.03 -3.23 -16.09
CA ASP A 231 20.04 -2.41 -17.29
C ASP A 231 19.05 -2.98 -18.31
N THR A 232 18.08 -2.20 -18.79
CA THR A 232 17.03 -2.67 -19.70
C THR A 232 17.53 -2.91 -21.13
N THR A 233 18.68 -2.34 -21.50
CA THR A 233 19.26 -2.48 -22.85
C THR A 233 20.24 -3.65 -22.95
N THR A 234 20.77 -4.13 -21.81
CA THR A 234 21.74 -5.23 -21.79
C THR A 234 21.32 -6.43 -20.95
N LEU A 235 20.24 -6.30 -20.17
CA LEU A 235 19.76 -7.27 -19.19
C LEU A 235 20.78 -7.62 -18.09
N LYS A 236 21.86 -6.84 -17.97
CA LYS A 236 22.88 -7.06 -16.95
C LYS A 236 22.40 -6.49 -15.61
N PRO A 237 22.54 -7.27 -14.51
CA PRO A 237 22.35 -6.73 -13.17
C PRO A 237 23.30 -5.56 -12.90
N LEU A 238 22.79 -4.50 -12.25
CA LEU A 238 23.56 -3.30 -11.92
C LEU A 238 24.15 -3.41 -10.51
N TYR A 239 25.42 -3.02 -10.35
CA TYR A 239 26.11 -3.03 -9.06
C TYR A 239 25.70 -1.85 -8.16
N PRO A 240 25.65 -2.05 -6.83
CA PRO A 240 25.91 -3.29 -6.10
C PRO A 240 24.79 -4.33 -6.29
N LEU A 241 25.17 -5.60 -6.40
CA LEU A 241 24.19 -6.69 -6.53
C LEU A 241 23.58 -6.99 -5.17
N TYR A 242 22.26 -6.84 -5.07
CA TYR A 242 21.49 -7.26 -3.92
C TYR A 242 20.08 -7.66 -4.32
N ILE A 243 19.44 -8.43 -3.45
CA ILE A 243 18.04 -8.80 -3.57
C ILE A 243 17.25 -7.93 -2.60
N SER A 244 16.25 -7.23 -3.10
CA SER A 244 15.26 -6.57 -2.26
C SER A 244 14.09 -7.52 -2.02
N ALA A 245 13.87 -7.86 -0.75
CA ALA A 245 12.71 -8.64 -0.34
C ALA A 245 11.40 -7.89 -0.60
N VAL A 246 11.42 -6.54 -0.53
CA VAL A 246 10.27 -5.69 -0.83
C VAL A 246 9.92 -5.78 -2.31
N ASP A 247 10.90 -5.61 -3.20
CA ASP A 247 10.65 -5.67 -4.65
C ASP A 247 10.27 -7.07 -5.11
N SER A 248 10.89 -8.10 -4.53
CA SER A 248 10.47 -9.48 -4.77
C SER A 248 9.03 -9.73 -4.33
N GLY A 249 8.64 -9.21 -3.16
CA GLY A 249 7.28 -9.32 -2.64
C GLY A 249 6.26 -8.58 -3.51
N ASN A 250 6.58 -7.35 -3.94
CA ASN A 250 5.75 -6.58 -4.85
C ASN A 250 5.57 -7.31 -6.18
N LEU A 251 6.65 -7.77 -6.81
CA LEU A 251 6.56 -8.53 -8.06
C LEU A 251 5.70 -9.79 -7.90
N ALA A 252 5.91 -10.56 -6.83
CA ALA A 252 5.11 -11.76 -6.57
C ALA A 252 3.62 -11.43 -6.41
N GLY A 253 3.27 -10.39 -5.64
CA GLY A 253 1.89 -9.94 -5.48
C GLY A 253 1.26 -9.46 -6.79
N HIS A 254 2.01 -8.70 -7.59
CA HIS A 254 1.57 -8.24 -8.91
C HIS A 254 1.35 -9.43 -9.87
N LEU A 255 2.25 -10.42 -9.88
CA LEU A 255 2.11 -11.61 -10.72
C LEU A 255 0.90 -12.47 -10.35
N VAL A 256 0.52 -12.54 -9.07
CA VAL A 256 -0.72 -13.22 -8.65
C VAL A 256 -1.94 -12.54 -9.25
N ALA A 257 -2.00 -11.21 -9.22
CA ALA A 257 -3.10 -10.45 -9.81
C ALA A 257 -3.12 -10.57 -11.35
N VAL A 258 -1.96 -10.51 -12.01
CA VAL A 258 -1.85 -10.73 -13.47
C VAL A 258 -2.27 -12.15 -13.85
N ALA A 259 -1.87 -13.16 -13.08
CA ALA A 259 -2.27 -14.54 -13.32
C ALA A 259 -3.79 -14.74 -13.18
N ALA A 260 -4.42 -14.09 -12.19
CA ALA A 260 -5.87 -14.11 -12.04
C ALA A 260 -6.58 -13.46 -13.24
N ALA A 261 -6.11 -12.31 -13.72
CA ALA A 261 -6.66 -11.65 -14.91
C ALA A 261 -6.50 -12.52 -16.17
N CYS A 262 -5.33 -13.15 -16.36
CA CYS A 262 -5.12 -14.08 -17.46
C CYS A 262 -6.03 -15.32 -17.39
N ALA A 263 -6.30 -15.84 -16.19
CA ALA A 263 -7.23 -16.94 -15.99
C ALA A 263 -8.67 -16.54 -16.35
N GLU A 264 -9.11 -15.37 -15.91
CA GLU A 264 -10.42 -14.81 -16.28
C GLU A 264 -10.57 -14.66 -17.80
N TRP A 265 -9.55 -14.10 -18.47
CA TRP A 265 -9.55 -13.96 -19.93
C TRP A 265 -9.60 -15.31 -20.66
N ALA A 266 -9.01 -16.35 -20.08
CA ALA A 266 -9.01 -17.70 -20.64
C ALA A 266 -10.35 -18.42 -20.47
N GLU A 267 -11.12 -18.12 -19.41
CA GLU A 267 -12.44 -18.72 -19.16
C GLU A 267 -13.50 -18.22 -20.16
N ALA A 268 -13.42 -16.97 -20.59
CA ALA A 268 -14.39 -16.37 -21.53
C ALA A 268 -13.75 -15.57 -22.68
N PRO A 269 -12.95 -16.20 -23.57
CA PRO A 269 -12.18 -15.49 -24.58
C PRO A 269 -13.04 -14.62 -25.51
N SER A 270 -14.24 -15.10 -25.87
CA SER A 270 -15.16 -14.40 -26.76
C SER A 270 -15.67 -13.06 -26.21
N VAL A 271 -15.78 -12.92 -24.89
CA VAL A 271 -16.20 -11.67 -24.23
C VAL A 271 -15.09 -10.63 -24.29
N HIS A 272 -13.84 -11.08 -24.15
CA HIS A 272 -12.66 -10.21 -24.16
C HIS A 272 -12.10 -9.97 -25.56
N LEU A 273 -12.65 -10.56 -26.62
CA LEU A 273 -12.26 -10.27 -28.01
C LEU A 273 -12.98 -9.04 -28.60
N GLN A 274 -14.06 -8.53 -27.98
CA GLN A 274 -14.87 -7.42 -28.49
C GLN A 274 -14.46 -6.03 -27.99
N GLY A 275 -13.20 -5.84 -27.55
CA GLY A 275 -12.67 -4.54 -27.11
C GLY A 275 -11.52 -4.07 -27.97
#